data_AF-A0A355FM84-F1
#
_entry.id   AF-A0A355FM84-F1
#
_cell.length_a   1.000
_cell.length_b   1.000
_cell.length_c   1.000
_cell.angle_alpha   90.00
_cell.angle_beta   90.00
_cell.angle_gamma   90.00
#
_symmetry.space_group_name_H-M   'P 1'
#
loop_
_entity.id
_entity.type
_entity.pdbx_description
1 polymer ?
#
loop_
_entity_poly.entity_id
_entity_poly.type
_entity_poly.pdbx_seq_one_letter_code
_entity_poly.pdbx_strand_id
1 'polypeptide(L)' 'MQSYRQNKKTIFMLVAPGYAFFLLAVLFPIGLSFYYALTDWSGIGSFNYIGFDNFQRALGDRV' A
#
# COMPACT_ATOMS: atom_id res chain seq x y z
N MET A 1 45.53 2.43 -4.75
CA MET A 1 44.21 2.17 -4.16
C MET A 1 43.30 1.52 -5.20
N GLN A 2 43.02 0.23 -5.06
CA GLN A 2 42.09 -0.50 -5.95
C GLN A 2 40.66 0.00 -5.70
N SER A 3 39.99 0.46 -6.76
CA SER A 3 38.63 0.99 -6.74
C SER A 3 37.66 -0.04 -6.13
N TYR A 4 37.08 0.31 -4.98
CA TYR A 4 36.03 -0.44 -4.30
C TYR A 4 34.87 -0.67 -5.27
N ARG A 5 34.71 -1.91 -5.74
CA ARG A 5 33.74 -2.28 -6.79
C ARG A 5 32.31 -1.95 -6.33
N GLN A 6 31.67 -0.99 -7.00
CA GLN A 6 30.23 -0.73 -6.91
C GLN A 6 29.44 -1.85 -7.62
N ASN A 7 29.44 -3.06 -7.06
CA ASN A 7 28.64 -4.14 -7.61
C ASN A 7 27.17 -3.88 -7.30
N LYS A 8 26.43 -3.37 -8.30
CA LYS A 8 25.00 -3.06 -8.20
C LYS A 8 24.17 -4.24 -7.67
N LYS A 9 24.58 -5.49 -7.99
CA LYS A 9 23.91 -6.70 -7.49
C LYS A 9 24.07 -6.86 -5.98
N THR A 10 25.27 -6.62 -5.45
CA THR A 10 25.53 -6.68 -4.01
C THR A 10 24.76 -5.59 -3.27
N ILE A 11 24.75 -4.35 -3.78
CA ILE A 11 23.99 -3.24 -3.19
C ILE A 11 22.49 -3.58 -3.19
N PHE A 12 21.97 -4.08 -4.31
CA PHE A 12 20.57 -4.48 -4.41
C PHE A 12 20.24 -5.58 -3.40
N MET A 13 21.05 -6.63 -3.28
CA MET A 13 20.79 -7.73 -2.33
C MET A 13 20.77 -7.26 -0.87
N LEU A 14 21.58 -6.26 -0.52
CA LEU A 14 21.60 -5.69 0.83
C LEU A 14 20.36 -4.85 1.13
N VAL A 15 19.87 -4.09 0.14
CA VAL A 15 18.75 -3.15 0.31
C VAL A 15 17.38 -3.79 0.06
N ALA A 16 17.31 -4.77 -0.84
CA ALA A 16 16.09 -5.47 -1.23
C ALA A 16 15.25 -6.02 -0.06
N PRO A 17 15.81 -6.71 0.97
CA PRO A 17 14.97 -7.22 2.06
C PRO A 17 14.32 -6.09 2.88
N GLY A 18 15.01 -4.98 3.11
CA GLY A 18 14.44 -3.82 3.81
C GLY A 18 13.31 -3.17 3.00
N TYR A 19 13.50 -3.01 1.70
CA TYR A 19 12.44 -2.53 0.82
C TYR A 19 11.26 -3.50 0.74
N ALA A 20 11.50 -4.80 0.63
CA ALA A 20 10.44 -5.80 0.63
C ALA A 20 9.59 -5.71 1.91
N PHE A 21 10.25 -5.57 3.07
CA PHE A 21 9.55 -5.36 4.33
C PHE A 21 8.72 -4.07 4.32
N PHE A 22 9.29 -2.95 3.86
CA PHE A 22 8.55 -1.69 3.74
C PHE A 22 7.32 -1.81 2.82
N LEU A 23 7.47 -2.45 1.67
CA LEU A 23 6.38 -2.65 0.72
C LEU A 23 5.25 -3.48 1.34
N LEU A 24 5.57 -4.57 2.04
CA LEU A 24 4.57 -5.49 2.60
C LEU A 24 3.96 -4.98 3.91
N ALA A 25 4.74 -4.33 4.77
CA ALA A 25 4.28 -3.88 6.08
C ALA A 25 3.61 -2.50 6.03
N VAL A 26 3.93 -1.66 5.03
CA VAL A 26 3.43 -0.28 4.93
C VAL A 26 2.61 -0.07 3.67
N LEU A 27 3.17 -0.27 2.48
CA LEU A 27 2.45 0.07 1.25
C LEU A 27 1.29 -0.87 0.95
N PHE A 28 1.45 -2.16 1.23
CA PHE A 28 0.39 -3.15 1.03
C PHE A 28 -0.87 -2.85 1.85
N PRO A 29 -0.82 -2.63 3.19
CA PRO A 29 -2.02 -2.28 3.95
C PRO A 29 -2.60 -0.93 3.53
N ILE A 30 -1.78 0.05 3.13
CA ILE A 30 -2.29 1.32 2.56
C ILE A 30 -3.08 1.05 1.27
N GLY A 31 -2.57 0.21 0.38
CA GLY A 31 -3.26 -0.22 -0.84
C GLY A 31 -4.59 -0.93 -0.53
N LEU A 32 -4.61 -1.79 0.50
CA LEU A 32 -5.85 -2.41 0.97
C LEU A 32 -6.84 -1.37 1.50
N SER A 33 -6.39 -0.35 2.24
CA SER A 33 -7.26 0.75 2.69
C SER A 33 -7.88 1.49 1.51
N PHE A 34 -7.13 1.75 0.43
CA PHE A 34 -7.70 2.32 -0.79
C PHE A 34 -8.74 1.40 -1.44
N TYR A 35 -8.48 0.10 -1.51
CA TYR A 35 -9.43 -0.87 -2.05
C TYR A 35 -10.71 -0.93 -1.20
N TYR A 36 -10.59 -0.99 0.13
CA TYR A 36 -11.72 -1.00 1.04
C TYR A 36 -12.51 0.31 1.05
N ALA A 37 -11.87 1.45 0.76
CA ALA A 37 -12.60 2.70 0.57
C ALA A 37 -13.59 2.64 -0.61
N LEU A 38 -13.38 1.73 -1.57
CA LEU A 38 -14.26 1.48 -2.70
C LEU A 38 -15.29 0.35 -2.46
N THR A 39 -15.36 -0.17 -1.23
CA THR A 39 -16.31 -1.20 -0.83
C THR A 39 -17.21 -0.71 0.31
N ASP A 40 -18.29 -1.44 0.59
CA ASP A 40 -19.19 -1.19 1.74
C ASP A 40 -18.73 -1.94 3.01
N TRP A 41 -17.45 -2.29 3.11
CA TRP A 41 -16.95 -3.18 4.16
C TRP A 41 -16.94 -2.52 5.55
N SER A 42 -17.62 -3.15 6.51
CA SER A 42 -17.65 -2.72 7.91
C SER A 42 -16.50 -3.30 8.76
N GLY A 43 -15.57 -4.04 8.15
CA GLY A 43 -14.48 -4.73 8.84
C GLY A 43 -14.82 -6.16 9.28
N ILE A 44 -16.08 -6.58 9.17
CA ILE A 44 -16.55 -7.92 9.54
C ILE A 44 -17.47 -8.45 8.43
N GLY A 45 -17.29 -9.72 8.07
CA GLY A 45 -18.13 -10.38 7.07
C GLY A 45 -17.78 -10.02 5.63
N SER A 46 -18.70 -10.33 4.73
CA SER A 46 -18.59 -10.06 3.29
C SER A 46 -18.70 -8.57 2.98
N PHE A 47 -18.13 -8.16 1.85
CA PHE A 47 -18.27 -6.81 1.32
C PHE A 47 -18.65 -6.87 -0.17
N ASN A 48 -19.23 -5.77 -0.64
CA ASN A 48 -19.55 -5.50 -2.03
C ASN A 48 -18.69 -4.35 -2.54
N TYR A 49 -18.31 -4.41 -3.81
CA TYR A 49 -17.67 -3.28 -4.47
C TYR A 49 -18.72 -2.23 -4.83
N ILE A 50 -18.57 -1.00 -4.33
CA ILE A 50 -19.52 0.11 -4.52
C ILE A 50 -18.87 1.31 -5.25
N GLY A 51 -17.63 1.19 -5.69
CA GLY A 51 -16.93 2.26 -6.41
C GLY A 51 -16.75 3.51 -5.55
N PHE A 52 -17.04 4.69 -6.10
CA PHE A 52 -16.77 5.98 -5.44
C PHE A 52 -17.90 6.48 -4.53
N ASP A 53 -18.92 5.67 -4.28
CA ASP A 53 -20.09 6.03 -3.46
C ASP A 53 -19.70 6.61 -2.09
N ASN A 54 -18.74 5.99 -1.38
CA ASN A 54 -18.27 6.48 -0.09
C ASN A 54 -17.68 7.90 -0.18
N PHE A 55 -16.94 8.18 -1.25
CA PHE A 55 -16.34 9.50 -1.47
C PHE A 55 -17.41 10.55 -1.78
N GLN A 56 -18.42 10.22 -2.59
CA GLN A 56 -19.54 11.12 -2.86
C GLN A 56 -20.32 11.45 -1.60
N ARG A 57 -20.60 10.45 -0.75
CA ARG A 57 -21.25 10.64 0.55
C ARG A 57 -20.41 11.54 1.46
N ALA A 58 -19.11 11.27 1.58
CA ALA A 58 -18.20 12.06 2.44
C ALA A 58 -18.08 13.52 1.97
N LEU A 59 -18.07 13.77 0.66
CA LEU A 59 -18.01 15.13 0.11
C LEU A 59 -19.34 15.88 0.23
N GLY A 60 -20.47 15.16 0.17
CA GLY A 60 -21.81 15.73 0.32
C GLY A 60 -22.27 15.87 1.77
N ASP A 61 -21.49 15.34 2.72
CA ASP A 61 -21.82 15.39 4.15
C ASP A 61 -21.78 16.83 4.65
N ARG A 62 -22.84 17.24 5.36
CA ARG A 62 -22.90 18.58 5.97
C ARG A 62 -22.35 18.43 7.38
N VAL A 63 -21.16 19.01 7.60
CA VAL A 63 -20.53 19.12 8.93
C VAL A 63 -21.41 19.90 9.90
#